data_AF-A0A2G7FEN9-F1
#
_entry.id   AF-A0A2G7FEN9-F1
#
_cell.length_a   1.000
_cell.length_b   1.000
_cell.length_c   1.000
_cell.angle_alpha   90.00
_cell.angle_beta   90.00
_cell.angle_gamma   90.00
#
_symmetry.space_group_name_H-M   'P 1'
#
loop_
_entity.id
_entity.type
_entity.pdbx_description
1 polymer ?
#
loop_
_entity_poly.entity_id
_entity_poly.type
_entity_poly.pdbx_seq_one_letter_code
_entity_poly.pdbx_strand_id
1 'polypeptide(L)'
;MTSMIQENKILQDTVSLLGGFYASCNPNLLTFSKNEKRDLISQWRQLQRSVALGINEVASDGKPDVLIACALLLSFVQILNDISGRSWCAWVCQLHTFVWRNDKSSAPMTPLLRSMHRLARIMNALRALCLEQDLEFALFYRSHDLGLRGNHLPSHGQDTSVLSDEQLLDYFCEDLEMWAKLQWLTADWKTKSKELCLQLDPPNGKFPRGLSEHEYQGIELTCIASRFQRDIIASLLWYTSENGRNLTNVMLAFYHCTNVDISLMFCDSAWLSLNCELPVMTHQMSYEQATNALQHAENGLQNSYLEAIFYAPTLYTVSMTRRYKSERSRIVDFISKLKQKGFLIADQFLSAIEEAWAAR
;
A
#
# COMPACT_ATOMS: atom_id res chain seq x y z
N MET A 1 -2.46 -2.14 -26.23
CA MET A 1 -2.45 -0.82 -25.54
C MET A 1 -2.41 0.33 -26.55
N THR A 2 -1.54 0.28 -27.57
CA THR A 2 -1.47 1.27 -28.66
C THR A 2 -2.78 1.43 -29.44
N SER A 3 -3.50 0.34 -29.77
CA SER A 3 -4.81 0.46 -30.43
C SER A 3 -5.87 1.11 -29.53
N MET A 4 -5.95 0.72 -28.25
CA MET A 4 -6.90 1.28 -27.28
C MET A 4 -6.69 2.78 -27.03
N ILE A 5 -5.43 3.22 -26.97
CA ILE A 5 -5.09 4.65 -26.85
C ILE A 5 -5.43 5.36 -28.16
N GLN A 6 -5.06 4.83 -29.33
CA GLN A 6 -5.35 5.47 -30.63
C GLN A 6 -6.85 5.60 -30.92
N GLU A 7 -7.66 4.65 -30.46
CA GLU A 7 -9.10 4.59 -30.72
C GLU A 7 -9.95 5.37 -29.71
N ASN A 8 -9.39 5.81 -28.58
CA ASN A 8 -10.16 6.47 -27.52
C ASN A 8 -9.60 7.83 -27.12
N LYS A 9 -10.30 8.89 -27.57
CA LYS A 9 -9.94 10.28 -27.29
C LYS A 9 -9.83 10.61 -25.80
N ILE A 10 -10.73 10.09 -24.96
CA ILE A 10 -10.72 10.35 -23.51
C ILE A 10 -9.44 9.79 -22.87
N LEU A 11 -9.03 8.60 -23.30
CA LEU A 11 -7.79 7.98 -22.80
C LEU A 11 -6.55 8.76 -23.27
N GLN A 12 -6.52 9.23 -24.52
CA GLN A 12 -5.45 10.11 -25.03
C GLN A 12 -5.34 11.39 -24.20
N ASP A 13 -6.46 12.08 -24.01
CA ASP A 13 -6.53 13.32 -23.24
C ASP A 13 -6.03 13.08 -21.80
N THR A 14 -6.37 11.93 -21.20
CA THR A 14 -5.90 11.53 -19.88
C THR A 14 -4.38 11.34 -19.83
N VAL A 15 -3.82 10.62 -20.80
CA VAL A 15 -2.37 10.38 -20.90
C VAL A 15 -1.62 11.69 -21.11
N SER A 16 -2.10 12.55 -22.00
CA SER A 16 -1.52 13.88 -22.25
C SER A 16 -1.55 14.74 -20.99
N LEU A 17 -2.65 14.72 -20.23
CA LEU A 17 -2.73 15.45 -18.96
C LEU A 17 -1.74 14.92 -17.93
N LEU A 18 -1.65 13.60 -17.75
CA LEU A 18 -0.68 13.00 -16.83
C LEU A 18 0.77 13.40 -17.18
N GLY A 19 1.13 13.32 -18.46
CA GLY A 19 2.43 13.78 -18.95
C GLY A 19 2.67 15.27 -18.68
N GLY A 20 1.67 16.11 -18.92
CA GLY A 20 1.72 17.55 -18.65
C GLY A 20 1.93 17.86 -17.17
N PHE A 21 1.18 17.20 -16.27
CA PHE A 21 1.36 17.37 -14.83
C PHE A 21 2.72 16.88 -14.36
N TYR A 22 3.14 15.68 -14.78
CA TYR A 22 4.44 15.12 -14.43
C TYR A 22 5.59 16.04 -14.85
N ALA A 23 5.55 16.55 -16.09
CA ALA A 23 6.53 17.50 -16.58
C ALA A 23 6.48 18.85 -15.85
N SER A 24 5.29 19.35 -15.49
CA SER A 24 5.13 20.63 -14.79
C SER A 24 5.60 20.61 -13.32
N CYS A 25 5.57 19.44 -12.69
CA CYS A 25 6.00 19.20 -11.31
C CYS A 25 7.47 18.78 -11.23
N ASN A 26 8.06 18.29 -12.32
CA ASN A 26 9.47 17.94 -12.39
C ASN A 26 10.28 19.06 -13.07
N PRO A 27 10.96 19.93 -12.30
CA PRO A 27 11.65 21.10 -12.85
C PRO A 27 12.80 20.74 -13.81
N ASN A 28 13.29 19.50 -13.77
CA ASN A 28 14.35 19.03 -14.65
C ASN A 28 13.86 18.66 -16.06
N LEU A 29 12.54 18.53 -16.26
CA LEU A 29 11.96 18.15 -17.55
C LEU A 29 11.54 19.37 -18.37
N LEU A 30 10.57 20.15 -17.87
CA LEU A 30 10.00 21.28 -18.60
C LEU A 30 9.57 22.38 -17.64
N THR A 31 9.81 23.63 -18.04
CA THR A 31 9.31 24.79 -17.30
C THR A 31 8.00 25.27 -17.90
N PHE A 32 6.93 25.18 -17.12
CA PHE A 32 5.59 25.64 -17.52
C PHE A 32 5.33 27.06 -17.00
N SER A 33 4.75 27.90 -17.86
CA SER A 33 4.22 29.21 -17.48
C SER A 33 2.98 29.07 -16.58
N LYS A 34 2.63 30.16 -15.87
CA LYS A 34 1.43 30.18 -15.01
C LYS A 34 0.13 29.93 -15.79
N ASN A 35 0.07 30.35 -17.05
CA ASN A 35 -1.11 30.16 -17.89
C ASN A 35 -1.26 28.70 -18.30
N GLU A 36 -0.18 28.07 -18.76
CA GLU A 36 -0.20 26.64 -19.13
C GLU A 36 -0.57 25.74 -17.94
N LYS A 37 -0.07 26.06 -16.74
CA LYS A 37 -0.49 25.35 -15.51
C LYS A 37 -1.97 25.51 -15.22
N ARG A 38 -2.52 26.71 -15.42
CA ARG A 38 -3.96 26.97 -15.21
C ARG A 38 -4.81 26.19 -16.21
N ASP A 39 -4.38 26.14 -17.47
CA ASP A 39 -5.07 25.42 -18.54
C ASP A 39 -5.07 23.91 -18.27
N LEU A 40 -3.93 23.34 -17.85
CA LEU A 40 -3.83 21.95 -17.40
C LEU A 40 -4.80 21.63 -16.26
N ILE A 41 -4.88 22.50 -15.24
CA ILE A 41 -5.81 22.33 -14.12
C ILE A 41 -7.26 22.37 -14.59
N SER A 42 -7.61 23.28 -15.51
CA SER A 42 -8.96 23.38 -16.05
C SER A 42 -9.36 22.11 -16.82
N GLN A 43 -8.49 21.64 -17.71
CA GLN A 43 -8.69 20.41 -18.48
C GLN A 43 -8.80 19.19 -17.57
N TRP A 44 -7.93 19.08 -16.57
CA TRP A 44 -7.99 18.01 -15.57
C TRP A 44 -9.31 17.99 -14.81
N ARG A 45 -9.79 19.14 -14.31
CA ARG A 45 -11.07 19.21 -13.60
C ARG A 45 -12.25 18.78 -14.47
N GLN A 46 -12.24 19.16 -15.75
CA GLN A 46 -13.28 18.75 -16.69
C GLN A 46 -13.25 17.24 -16.91
N LEU A 47 -12.08 16.67 -17.18
CA LEU A 47 -11.90 15.24 -17.41
C LEU A 47 -12.21 14.40 -16.16
N GLN A 48 -11.74 14.83 -15.00
CA GLN A 48 -12.00 14.18 -13.71
C GLN A 48 -13.50 14.10 -13.43
N ARG A 49 -14.25 15.17 -13.66
CA ARG A 49 -15.72 15.15 -13.52
C ARG A 49 -16.36 14.17 -14.50
N SER A 50 -15.94 14.17 -15.75
CA SER A 50 -16.47 13.24 -16.76
C SER A 50 -16.22 11.78 -16.38
N VAL A 51 -15.01 11.45 -15.92
CA VAL A 51 -14.67 10.09 -15.48
C VAL A 51 -15.42 9.73 -14.19
N ALA A 52 -15.52 10.65 -13.23
CA ALA A 52 -16.28 10.43 -12.00
C ALA A 52 -17.76 10.14 -12.25
N LEU A 53 -18.38 10.86 -13.20
CA LEU A 53 -19.76 10.58 -13.62
C LEU A 53 -19.87 9.16 -14.20
N GLY A 54 -18.96 8.77 -15.09
CA GLY A 54 -18.95 7.41 -15.67
C GLY A 54 -18.65 6.28 -14.66
N ILE A 55 -17.93 6.57 -13.57
CA ILE A 55 -17.71 5.62 -12.46
C ILE A 55 -18.98 5.47 -11.60
N ASN A 56 -19.74 6.55 -11.41
CA ASN A 56 -20.93 6.55 -10.56
C ASN A 56 -22.18 6.02 -11.28
N GLU A 57 -22.35 6.39 -12.54
CA GLU A 57 -23.38 5.85 -13.42
C GLU A 57 -22.89 4.47 -13.88
N VAL A 58 -23.39 3.39 -13.26
CA VAL A 58 -23.09 2.00 -13.66
C VAL A 58 -23.34 1.89 -15.16
N ALA A 59 -22.28 1.95 -15.96
CA ALA A 59 -22.41 2.18 -17.39
C ALA A 59 -23.04 0.93 -18.04
N SER A 60 -24.35 0.99 -18.25
CA SER A 60 -25.14 -0.06 -18.90
C SER A 60 -24.72 -0.32 -20.36
N ASP A 61 -23.94 0.59 -20.96
CA ASP A 61 -23.49 0.57 -22.37
C ASP A 61 -22.02 1.00 -22.58
N GLY A 62 -21.26 1.29 -21.53
CA GLY A 62 -19.91 1.87 -21.63
C GLY A 62 -18.80 0.82 -21.72
N LYS A 63 -17.64 1.16 -22.31
CA LYS A 63 -16.40 0.36 -22.25
C LYS A 63 -15.75 0.53 -20.86
N PRO A 64 -15.99 -0.35 -19.86
CA PRO A 64 -15.54 -0.13 -18.48
C PRO A 64 -14.01 -0.05 -18.39
N ASP A 65 -13.30 -0.80 -19.22
CA ASP A 65 -11.83 -0.84 -19.30
C ASP A 65 -11.22 0.54 -19.53
N VAL A 66 -11.85 1.38 -20.37
CA VAL A 66 -11.38 2.74 -20.65
C VAL A 66 -11.57 3.62 -19.43
N LEU A 67 -12.72 3.54 -18.76
CA LEU A 67 -13.00 4.31 -17.56
C LEU A 67 -12.02 3.96 -16.44
N ILE A 68 -11.74 2.67 -16.23
CA ILE A 68 -10.75 2.21 -15.24
C ILE A 68 -9.36 2.74 -15.60
N ALA A 69 -8.94 2.62 -16.86
CA ALA A 69 -7.64 3.14 -17.31
C ALA A 69 -7.52 4.64 -17.04
N CYS A 70 -8.52 5.43 -17.44
CA CYS A 70 -8.54 6.87 -17.20
C CYS A 70 -8.51 7.17 -15.69
N ALA A 71 -9.27 6.45 -14.88
CA ALA A 71 -9.34 6.66 -13.45
C ALA A 71 -8.03 6.37 -12.73
N LEU A 72 -7.34 5.28 -13.12
CA LEU A 72 -6.01 4.94 -12.60
C LEU A 72 -4.98 6.02 -12.95
N LEU A 73 -4.96 6.46 -14.22
CA LEU A 73 -4.03 7.51 -14.66
C LEU A 73 -4.30 8.84 -13.96
N LEU A 74 -5.58 9.23 -13.82
CA LEU A 74 -5.97 10.42 -13.08
C LEU A 74 -5.57 10.36 -11.60
N SER A 75 -5.49 9.16 -11.01
CA SER A 75 -5.04 9.00 -9.64
C SER A 75 -3.60 9.51 -9.44
N PHE A 76 -2.70 9.27 -10.40
CA PHE A 76 -1.35 9.85 -10.38
C PHE A 76 -1.36 11.39 -10.51
N VAL A 77 -2.26 11.95 -11.32
CA VAL A 77 -2.43 13.42 -11.40
C VAL A 77 -2.80 13.99 -10.04
N GLN A 78 -3.64 13.30 -9.26
CA GLN A 78 -4.01 13.74 -7.92
C GLN A 78 -2.81 13.74 -6.98
N ILE A 79 -2.00 12.68 -6.97
CA ILE A 79 -0.77 12.61 -6.16
C ILE A 79 0.19 13.74 -6.53
N LEU A 80 0.35 14.04 -7.82
CA LEU A 80 1.28 15.06 -8.30
C LEU A 80 0.84 16.49 -7.96
N ASN A 81 -0.46 16.74 -7.84
CA ASN A 81 -1.01 18.08 -7.68
C ASN A 81 -1.55 18.38 -6.27
N ASP A 82 -2.06 17.38 -5.54
CA ASP A 82 -2.61 17.53 -4.19
C ASP A 82 -1.60 17.10 -3.13
N ILE A 83 -0.93 18.08 -2.52
CA ILE A 83 0.03 17.88 -1.44
C ILE A 83 -0.62 17.21 -0.21
N SER A 84 -1.93 17.41 0.01
CA SER A 84 -2.60 16.86 1.19
C SER A 84 -2.91 15.36 1.09
N GLY A 85 -2.91 14.79 -0.13
CA GLY A 85 -3.31 13.41 -0.38
C GLY A 85 -4.81 13.10 -0.18
N ARG A 86 -5.63 14.07 0.28
CA ARG A 86 -7.04 13.83 0.59
C ARG A 86 -7.89 13.54 -0.65
N SER A 87 -7.64 14.28 -1.74
CA SER A 87 -8.36 14.05 -2.99
C SER A 87 -8.05 12.65 -3.52
N TRP A 88 -6.76 12.29 -3.49
CA TRP A 88 -6.30 10.98 -3.92
C TRP A 88 -6.94 9.85 -3.11
N CYS A 89 -6.99 9.99 -1.79
CA CYS A 89 -7.67 9.03 -0.91
C CYS A 89 -9.12 8.80 -1.33
N ALA A 90 -9.91 9.88 -1.47
CA ALA A 90 -11.31 9.77 -1.86
C ALA A 90 -11.48 9.15 -3.27
N TRP A 91 -10.60 9.50 -4.21
CA TRP A 91 -10.61 8.96 -5.56
C TRP A 91 -10.32 7.46 -5.61
N VAL A 92 -9.33 7.00 -4.85
CA VAL A 92 -8.97 5.58 -4.78
C VAL A 92 -10.10 4.77 -4.16
N CYS A 93 -10.77 5.26 -3.12
CA CYS A 93 -11.95 4.59 -2.56
C CYS A 93 -13.09 4.46 -3.59
N GLN A 94 -13.37 5.53 -4.34
CA GLN A 94 -14.39 5.52 -5.40
C GLN A 94 -14.04 4.54 -6.52
N LEU A 95 -12.80 4.56 -6.99
CA LEU A 95 -12.30 3.65 -8.02
C LEU A 95 -12.37 2.19 -7.56
N HIS A 96 -11.94 1.90 -6.34
CA HIS A 96 -11.97 0.54 -5.79
C HIS A 96 -13.41 0.02 -5.67
N THR A 97 -14.34 0.84 -5.20
CA THR A 97 -15.78 0.50 -5.14
C THR A 97 -16.33 0.16 -6.52
N PHE A 98 -15.94 0.91 -7.55
CA PHE A 98 -16.35 0.66 -8.93
C PHE A 98 -15.75 -0.63 -9.48
N VAL A 99 -14.44 -0.87 -9.27
CA VAL A 99 -13.76 -2.10 -9.67
C VAL A 99 -14.44 -3.31 -9.02
N TRP A 100 -14.71 -3.25 -7.71
CA TRP A 100 -15.41 -4.30 -6.96
C TRP A 100 -16.81 -4.64 -7.52
N ARG A 101 -17.58 -3.62 -7.92
CA ARG A 101 -18.92 -3.81 -8.51
C ARG A 101 -18.84 -4.49 -9.88
N ASN A 102 -17.84 -4.16 -10.68
CA ASN A 102 -17.64 -4.71 -12.03
C ASN A 102 -16.98 -6.10 -12.03
N ASP A 103 -16.27 -6.47 -10.96
CA ASP A 103 -15.64 -7.79 -10.78
C ASP A 103 -16.67 -8.93 -10.69
N LYS A 104 -17.94 -8.61 -10.38
CA LYS A 104 -19.05 -9.58 -10.33
C LYS A 104 -19.58 -10.00 -11.72
N SER A 105 -19.00 -9.48 -12.80
CA SER A 105 -19.36 -9.88 -14.16
C SER A 105 -18.83 -11.28 -14.47
N SER A 106 -19.66 -12.14 -15.09
CA SER A 106 -19.30 -13.52 -15.45
C SER A 106 -18.38 -13.62 -16.68
N ALA A 107 -18.04 -12.50 -17.32
CA ALA A 107 -17.19 -12.49 -18.51
C ALA A 107 -15.70 -12.64 -18.14
N PRO A 108 -14.93 -13.46 -18.89
CA PRO A 108 -13.50 -13.61 -18.65
C PRO A 108 -12.75 -12.30 -18.90
N MET A 109 -11.96 -11.88 -17.91
CA MET A 109 -11.16 -10.64 -18.00
C MET A 109 -10.01 -10.77 -18.98
N THR A 110 -9.77 -9.70 -19.73
CA THR A 110 -8.54 -9.55 -20.52
C THR A 110 -7.32 -9.38 -19.59
N PRO A 111 -6.10 -9.76 -20.01
CA PRO A 111 -4.89 -9.58 -19.19
C PRO A 111 -4.66 -8.12 -18.77
N LEU A 112 -4.97 -7.16 -19.64
CA LEU A 112 -4.85 -5.74 -19.35
C LEU A 112 -5.85 -5.31 -18.26
N LEU A 113 -7.11 -5.75 -18.37
CA LEU A 113 -8.13 -5.46 -17.36
C LEU A 113 -7.75 -6.02 -15.99
N ARG A 114 -7.22 -7.25 -15.96
CA ARG A 114 -6.70 -7.86 -14.72
C ARG A 114 -5.58 -7.02 -14.09
N SER A 115 -4.63 -6.55 -14.91
CA SER A 115 -3.55 -5.68 -14.44
C SER A 115 -4.07 -4.35 -13.87
N MET A 116 -5.08 -3.76 -14.52
CA MET A 116 -5.73 -2.53 -14.04
C MET A 116 -6.48 -2.74 -12.72
N HIS A 117 -7.22 -3.84 -12.59
CA HIS A 117 -7.88 -4.22 -11.34
C HIS A 117 -6.87 -4.40 -10.21
N ARG A 118 -5.76 -5.09 -10.50
CA ARG A 118 -4.67 -5.29 -9.53
C ARG A 118 -4.05 -3.96 -9.12
N LEU A 119 -3.78 -3.05 -10.04
CA LEU A 119 -3.26 -1.72 -9.70
C LEU A 119 -4.23 -0.94 -8.82
N ALA A 120 -5.54 -0.97 -9.10
CA ALA A 120 -6.54 -0.31 -8.26
C ALA A 120 -6.55 -0.88 -6.83
N ARG A 121 -6.44 -2.21 -6.69
CA ARG A 121 -6.33 -2.89 -5.40
C ARG A 121 -5.05 -2.50 -4.65
N ILE A 122 -3.89 -2.52 -5.32
CA ILE A 122 -2.61 -2.07 -4.75
C ILE A 122 -2.73 -0.63 -4.25
N MET A 123 -3.26 0.29 -5.07
CA MET A 123 -3.43 1.69 -4.65
C MET A 123 -4.34 1.84 -3.43
N ASN A 124 -5.41 1.05 -3.33
CA ASN A 124 -6.29 1.05 -2.15
C ASN A 124 -5.59 0.47 -0.91
N ALA A 125 -4.80 -0.58 -1.05
CA ALA A 125 -3.99 -1.12 0.04
C ALA A 125 -2.96 -0.12 0.54
N LEU A 126 -2.23 0.56 -0.36
CA LEU A 126 -1.28 1.61 0.01
C LEU A 126 -1.96 2.80 0.68
N ARG A 127 -3.16 3.20 0.22
CA ARG A 127 -3.98 4.22 0.86
C ARG A 127 -4.32 3.83 2.30
N ALA A 128 -4.82 2.61 2.50
CA ALA A 128 -5.18 2.08 3.80
C ALA A 128 -3.97 2.04 4.76
N LEU A 129 -2.79 1.60 4.26
CA LEU A 129 -1.55 1.57 5.03
C LEU A 129 -1.06 2.96 5.46
N CYS A 130 -1.13 3.95 4.56
CA CYS A 130 -0.67 5.31 4.86
C CYS A 130 -1.58 6.05 5.84
N LEU A 131 -2.86 5.70 5.88
CA LEU A 131 -3.87 6.44 6.65
C LEU A 131 -4.38 5.66 7.86
N GLU A 132 -3.88 4.43 8.07
CA GLU A 132 -4.41 3.47 9.05
C GLU A 132 -5.95 3.41 8.96
N GLN A 133 -6.47 3.08 7.77
CA GLN A 133 -7.91 3.00 7.52
C GLN A 133 -8.32 1.62 7.06
N ASP A 134 -9.57 1.23 7.33
CA ASP A 134 -10.11 -0.01 6.78
C ASP A 134 -10.15 0.04 5.24
N LEU A 135 -10.06 -1.15 4.63
CA LEU A 135 -10.34 -1.38 3.22
C LEU A 135 -11.86 -1.39 2.92
N GLU A 136 -12.71 -1.30 3.95
CA GLU A 136 -14.20 -1.26 3.90
C GLU A 136 -14.90 -2.48 3.27
N PHE A 137 -14.15 -3.48 2.81
CA PHE A 137 -14.69 -4.72 2.24
C PHE A 137 -14.14 -5.95 2.96
N ALA A 138 -14.94 -7.02 2.98
CA ALA A 138 -14.46 -8.33 3.42
C ALA A 138 -13.31 -8.74 2.49
N LEU A 139 -12.10 -8.87 3.04
CA LEU A 139 -10.98 -9.44 2.31
C LEU A 139 -11.44 -10.74 1.67
N PHE A 140 -11.16 -10.93 0.38
CA PHE A 140 -11.37 -12.21 -0.26
C PHE A 140 -10.54 -13.25 0.52
N TYR A 141 -11.25 -14.12 1.24
CA TYR A 141 -10.90 -15.50 1.55
C TYR A 141 -9.41 -15.85 1.46
N ARG A 142 -8.60 -15.36 2.41
CA ARG A 142 -7.29 -15.97 2.66
C ARG A 142 -7.01 -16.32 4.12
N SER A 143 -7.93 -16.03 5.04
CA SER A 143 -7.75 -16.41 6.44
C SER A 143 -7.55 -17.92 6.64
N HIS A 144 -8.08 -18.74 5.73
CA HIS A 144 -8.00 -20.20 5.81
C HIS A 144 -6.67 -20.77 5.29
N ASP A 145 -6.00 -20.05 4.36
CA ASP A 145 -4.73 -20.49 3.76
C ASP A 145 -3.50 -19.79 4.35
N LEU A 146 -3.70 -18.87 5.29
CA LEU A 146 -2.62 -18.17 5.98
C LEU A 146 -1.65 -19.14 6.68
N GLY A 147 -0.37 -18.89 6.46
CA GLY A 147 0.73 -19.68 6.99
C GLY A 147 1.10 -20.88 6.11
N LEU A 148 0.47 -21.06 4.95
CA LEU A 148 0.72 -22.16 4.00
C LEU A 148 1.48 -21.70 2.75
N ARG A 149 1.96 -20.45 2.68
CA ARG A 149 2.58 -19.89 1.47
C ARG A 149 3.79 -20.69 0.98
N GLY A 150 4.54 -21.29 1.90
CA GLY A 150 5.65 -22.20 1.54
C GLY A 150 5.23 -23.41 0.70
N ASN A 151 3.96 -23.84 0.76
CA ASN A 151 3.43 -24.94 -0.04
C ASN A 151 3.05 -24.51 -1.48
N HIS A 152 2.86 -23.21 -1.69
CA HIS A 152 2.47 -22.65 -2.99
C HIS A 152 3.66 -22.12 -3.78
N LEU A 153 4.81 -21.94 -3.13
CA LEU A 153 6.05 -21.51 -3.78
C LEU A 153 6.77 -22.73 -4.39
N PRO A 154 7.31 -22.62 -5.63
CA PRO A 154 8.10 -23.67 -6.23
C PRO A 154 9.31 -24.02 -5.35
N SER A 155 9.67 -25.31 -5.32
CA SER A 155 10.85 -25.77 -4.60
C SER A 155 12.13 -25.19 -5.23
N HIS A 156 13.10 -24.82 -4.39
CA HIS A 156 14.40 -24.31 -4.87
C HIS A 156 15.04 -25.30 -5.86
N GLY A 157 15.39 -24.82 -7.06
CA GLY A 157 16.05 -25.62 -8.10
C GLY A 157 15.13 -26.28 -9.13
N GLN A 158 13.81 -26.10 -9.04
CA GLN A 158 12.92 -26.34 -10.18
C GLN A 158 12.95 -25.15 -11.14
N ASP A 159 12.80 -25.38 -12.44
CA ASP A 159 12.80 -24.33 -13.46
C ASP A 159 11.93 -23.16 -13.02
N THR A 160 12.54 -21.98 -12.93
CA THR A 160 11.92 -20.70 -12.52
C THR A 160 10.84 -20.21 -13.50
N SER A 161 10.42 -21.07 -14.44
CA SER A 161 9.32 -20.86 -15.39
C SER A 161 7.94 -21.23 -14.83
N VAL A 162 7.84 -21.75 -13.59
CA VAL A 162 6.57 -22.26 -13.05
C VAL A 162 5.61 -21.15 -12.58
N LEU A 163 6.11 -20.02 -12.09
CA LEU A 163 5.28 -18.87 -11.72
C LEU A 163 5.51 -17.69 -12.67
N SER A 164 4.44 -17.23 -13.29
CA SER A 164 4.45 -16.00 -14.10
C SER A 164 4.53 -14.75 -13.22
N ASP A 165 5.13 -13.66 -13.73
CA ASP A 165 5.16 -12.37 -13.03
C ASP A 165 3.74 -11.89 -12.65
N GLU A 166 2.73 -12.25 -13.43
CA GLU A 166 1.32 -12.01 -13.15
C GLU A 166 0.85 -12.68 -11.86
N GLN A 167 1.18 -13.95 -11.65
CA GLN A 167 0.82 -14.67 -10.42
C GLN A 167 1.55 -14.11 -9.20
N LEU A 168 2.82 -13.75 -9.35
CA LEU A 168 3.58 -13.11 -8.26
C LEU A 168 2.94 -11.78 -7.87
N LEU A 169 2.50 -10.99 -8.86
CA LEU A 169 1.81 -9.73 -8.63
C LEU A 169 0.44 -9.92 -7.97
N ASP A 170 -0.32 -10.97 -8.34
CA ASP A 170 -1.59 -11.30 -7.67
C ASP A 170 -1.36 -11.58 -6.19
N TYR A 171 -0.35 -12.40 -5.87
CA TYR A 171 0.00 -12.66 -4.48
C TYR A 171 0.46 -11.40 -3.74
N PHE A 172 1.31 -10.59 -4.35
CA PHE A 172 1.76 -9.34 -3.73
C PHE A 172 0.60 -8.41 -3.41
N CYS A 173 -0.39 -8.33 -4.32
CA CYS A 173 -1.61 -7.57 -4.10
C CYS A 173 -2.41 -8.09 -2.89
N GLU A 174 -2.59 -9.40 -2.79
CA GLU A 174 -3.27 -10.03 -1.64
C GLU A 174 -2.51 -9.80 -0.33
N ASP A 175 -1.18 -9.91 -0.37
CA ASP A 175 -0.33 -9.73 0.79
C ASP A 175 -0.35 -8.26 1.28
N LEU A 176 -0.41 -7.27 0.38
CA LEU A 176 -0.61 -5.86 0.73
C LEU A 176 -1.97 -5.59 1.39
N GLU A 177 -3.04 -6.18 0.86
CA GLU A 177 -4.39 -6.03 1.43
C GLU A 177 -4.48 -6.67 2.82
N MET A 178 -3.88 -7.85 3.00
CA MET A 178 -3.78 -8.51 4.30
C MET A 178 -3.00 -7.65 5.31
N TRP A 179 -1.87 -7.08 4.88
CA TRP A 179 -1.09 -6.18 5.74
C TRP A 179 -1.91 -4.96 6.16
N ALA A 180 -2.56 -4.28 5.22
CA ALA A 180 -3.40 -3.11 5.51
C ALA A 180 -4.54 -3.44 6.48
N LYS A 181 -5.22 -4.57 6.29
CA LYS A 181 -6.30 -5.00 7.17
C LYS A 181 -5.79 -5.35 8.57
N LEU A 182 -4.66 -6.05 8.66
CA LEU A 182 -4.05 -6.39 9.95
C LEU A 182 -3.68 -5.13 10.72
N GLN A 183 -3.06 -4.14 10.06
CA GLN A 183 -2.73 -2.84 10.67
C GLN A 183 -3.97 -2.17 11.28
N TRP A 184 -5.05 -2.08 10.51
CA TRP A 184 -6.32 -1.50 10.96
C TRP A 184 -6.91 -2.27 12.15
N LEU A 185 -7.03 -3.60 12.05
CA LEU A 185 -7.61 -4.43 13.10
C LEU A 185 -6.81 -4.37 14.42
N THR A 186 -5.48 -4.36 14.33
CA THR A 186 -4.60 -4.17 15.48
C THR A 186 -4.79 -2.78 16.10
N ALA A 187 -4.89 -1.71 15.30
CA ALA A 187 -5.12 -0.36 15.79
C ALA A 187 -6.49 -0.21 16.48
N ASP A 188 -7.54 -0.75 15.87
CA ASP A 188 -8.91 -0.79 16.42
C ASP A 188 -8.96 -1.59 17.73
N TRP A 189 -8.35 -2.78 17.76
CA TRP A 189 -8.27 -3.59 18.98
C TRP A 189 -7.55 -2.86 20.11
N LYS A 190 -6.40 -2.22 19.85
CA LYS A 190 -5.66 -1.44 20.85
C LYS A 190 -6.49 -0.26 21.40
N THR A 191 -7.24 0.42 20.53
CA THR A 191 -8.08 1.55 20.93
C THR A 191 -9.19 1.08 21.88
N LYS A 192 -9.89 0.00 21.51
CA LYS A 192 -10.92 -0.63 22.35
C LYS A 192 -10.35 -1.17 23.66
N SER A 193 -9.15 -1.75 23.64
CA SER A 193 -8.47 -2.23 24.84
C SER A 193 -8.22 -1.09 25.84
N LYS A 194 -7.72 0.06 25.35
CA LYS A 194 -7.50 1.26 26.18
C LYS A 194 -8.82 1.80 26.76
N GLU A 195 -9.88 1.84 25.96
CA GLU A 195 -11.21 2.26 26.42
C GLU A 195 -11.77 1.31 27.51
N LEU A 196 -11.60 0.00 27.35
CA LEU A 196 -12.03 -1.01 28.33
C LEU A 196 -11.21 -0.92 29.63
N CYS A 197 -9.89 -0.71 29.55
CA CYS A 197 -9.05 -0.50 30.73
C CYS A 197 -9.47 0.76 31.52
N LEU A 198 -9.90 1.83 30.84
CA LEU A 198 -10.42 3.04 31.49
C LEU A 198 -11.79 2.83 32.14
N GLN A 199 -12.58 1.87 31.68
CA GLN A 199 -13.90 1.53 32.25
C GLN A 199 -13.82 0.52 33.42
N LEU A 200 -12.67 -0.12 33.63
CA LEU A 200 -12.45 -1.18 34.62
C LEU A 200 -12.06 -0.71 36.01
N ASP A 201 -12.24 0.58 36.34
CA ASP A 201 -12.33 1.03 37.73
C ASP A 201 -13.76 0.83 38.28
N PRO A 202 -14.04 -0.36 38.87
CA PRO A 202 -14.87 -0.34 40.06
C PRO A 202 -14.29 -1.17 41.23
N PRO A 203 -14.64 -0.81 42.48
CA PRO A 203 -13.90 -1.19 43.69
C PRO A 203 -14.10 -2.64 44.15
N ASN A 204 -14.96 -3.42 43.49
CA ASN A 204 -15.38 -4.74 43.95
C ASN A 204 -16.08 -5.47 42.80
N GLY A 205 -15.37 -6.32 42.06
CA GLY A 205 -15.98 -7.13 41.01
C GLY A 205 -15.21 -8.42 40.80
N LYS A 206 -15.80 -9.55 41.16
CA LYS A 206 -15.27 -10.88 40.83
C LYS A 206 -15.26 -11.03 39.31
N PHE A 207 -14.07 -11.12 38.72
CA PHE A 207 -13.91 -11.35 37.29
C PHE A 207 -14.44 -12.73 36.88
N PRO A 208 -15.11 -12.87 35.72
CA PRO A 208 -15.42 -14.18 35.15
C PRO A 208 -14.12 -14.95 34.88
N ARG A 209 -14.12 -16.27 35.10
CA ARG A 209 -12.95 -17.16 34.96
C ARG A 209 -12.55 -17.49 33.50
N GLY A 210 -13.11 -16.81 32.50
CA GLY A 210 -12.89 -17.08 31.07
C GLY A 210 -12.52 -15.82 30.30
N LEU A 211 -11.87 -16.00 29.14
CA LEU A 211 -11.52 -14.92 28.23
C LEU A 211 -12.78 -14.16 27.80
N SER A 212 -12.71 -12.84 27.86
CA SER A 212 -13.69 -11.96 27.22
C SER A 212 -13.63 -12.12 25.70
N GLU A 213 -14.71 -11.73 25.01
CA GLU A 213 -14.75 -11.72 23.55
C GLU A 213 -13.61 -10.86 22.96
N HIS A 214 -13.29 -9.73 23.61
CA HIS A 214 -12.21 -8.86 23.21
C HIS A 214 -10.83 -9.53 23.33
N GLU A 215 -10.58 -10.27 24.42
CA GLU A 215 -9.34 -11.02 24.57
C GLU A 215 -9.24 -12.16 23.55
N TYR A 216 -10.35 -12.85 23.26
CA TYR A 216 -10.40 -13.87 22.21
C TYR A 216 -10.04 -13.29 20.83
N GLN A 217 -10.62 -12.16 20.46
CA GLN A 217 -10.27 -11.43 19.22
C GLN A 217 -8.79 -11.04 19.20
N GLY A 218 -8.22 -10.61 20.33
CA GLY A 218 -6.79 -10.27 20.43
C GLY A 218 -5.89 -11.47 20.17
N ILE A 219 -6.24 -12.64 20.73
CA ILE A 219 -5.50 -13.89 20.50
C ILE A 219 -5.61 -14.34 19.05
N GLU A 220 -6.80 -14.23 18.45
CA GLU A 220 -7.02 -14.54 17.03
C GLU A 220 -6.17 -13.65 16.12
N LEU A 221 -6.16 -12.33 16.37
CA LEU A 221 -5.33 -11.37 15.64
C LEU A 221 -3.84 -11.69 15.76
N THR A 222 -3.39 -12.08 16.96
CA THR A 222 -2.00 -12.52 17.19
C THR A 222 -1.67 -13.76 16.35
N CYS A 223 -2.58 -14.73 16.29
CA CYS A 223 -2.40 -15.94 15.47
C CYS A 223 -2.35 -15.62 13.97
N ILE A 224 -3.24 -14.75 13.48
CA ILE A 224 -3.27 -14.28 12.10
C ILE A 224 -1.96 -13.59 11.74
N ALA A 225 -1.51 -12.66 12.58
CA ALA A 225 -0.25 -11.94 12.40
C ALA A 225 0.96 -12.88 12.33
N SER A 226 1.06 -13.85 13.25
CA SER A 226 2.14 -14.83 13.25
C SER A 226 2.16 -15.69 11.99
N ARG A 227 1.00 -16.15 11.51
CA ARG A 227 0.88 -16.93 10.26
C ARG A 227 1.24 -16.09 9.04
N PHE A 228 0.78 -14.86 8.99
CA PHE A 228 1.07 -13.94 7.90
C PHE A 228 2.57 -13.58 7.88
N GLN A 229 3.18 -13.26 9.02
CA GLN A 229 4.62 -13.02 9.13
C GLN A 229 5.43 -14.23 8.63
N ARG A 230 5.00 -15.46 8.93
CA ARG A 230 5.60 -16.68 8.39
C ARG A 230 5.54 -16.76 6.86
N ASP A 231 4.41 -16.41 6.26
CA ASP A 231 4.24 -16.40 4.80
C ASP A 231 5.11 -15.33 4.12
N ILE A 232 5.25 -14.17 4.76
CA ILE A 232 6.12 -13.08 4.29
C ILE A 232 7.59 -13.49 4.37
N ILE A 233 8.02 -14.15 5.46
CA ILE A 233 9.37 -14.70 5.59
C ILE A 233 9.64 -15.76 4.51
N ALA A 234 8.70 -16.67 4.27
CA ALA A 234 8.83 -17.67 3.19
C ALA A 234 8.98 -17.01 1.81
N SER A 235 8.20 -15.96 1.55
CA SER A 235 8.30 -15.17 0.33
C SER A 235 9.67 -14.49 0.21
N LEU A 236 10.16 -13.82 1.26
CA LEU A 236 11.48 -13.18 1.28
C LEU A 236 12.62 -14.16 0.94
N LEU A 237 12.62 -15.35 1.56
CA LEU A 237 13.62 -16.38 1.31
C LEU A 237 13.60 -16.85 -0.15
N TRP A 238 12.41 -16.97 -0.73
CA TRP A 238 12.25 -17.33 -2.14
C TRP A 238 12.77 -16.22 -3.07
N TYR A 239 12.31 -14.98 -2.90
CA TYR A 239 12.70 -13.86 -3.76
C TYR A 239 14.19 -13.50 -3.68
N THR A 240 14.82 -13.65 -2.50
CA THR A 240 16.26 -13.39 -2.35
C THR A 240 17.14 -14.42 -3.05
N SER A 241 16.61 -15.62 -3.30
CA SER A 241 17.30 -16.64 -4.11
C SER A 241 17.19 -16.40 -5.62
N GLU A 242 16.22 -15.58 -6.05
CA GLU A 242 15.93 -15.27 -7.45
C GLU A 242 16.63 -13.96 -7.88
N ASN A 243 17.81 -14.07 -8.49
CA ASN A 243 18.59 -12.91 -8.93
C ASN A 243 17.86 -12.06 -9.99
N GLY A 244 17.69 -10.75 -9.73
CA GLY A 244 17.82 -9.73 -10.78
C GLY A 244 16.57 -9.23 -11.52
N ARG A 245 15.35 -9.24 -10.96
CA ARG A 245 14.20 -8.53 -11.56
C ARG A 245 13.85 -7.23 -10.83
N ASN A 246 13.48 -6.17 -11.55
CA ASN A 246 13.04 -4.89 -10.95
C ASN A 246 11.80 -5.06 -10.05
N LEU A 247 10.88 -5.97 -10.43
CA LEU A 247 9.72 -6.33 -9.62
C LEU A 247 10.13 -6.89 -8.24
N THR A 248 11.22 -7.64 -8.19
CA THR A 248 11.78 -8.20 -6.96
C THR A 248 12.16 -7.11 -5.96
N ASN A 249 12.69 -5.96 -6.40
CA ASN A 249 13.04 -4.86 -5.48
C ASN A 249 11.81 -4.23 -4.83
N VAL A 250 10.71 -4.03 -5.58
CA VAL A 250 9.44 -3.53 -5.01
C VAL A 250 8.95 -4.51 -3.94
N MET A 251 8.77 -5.78 -4.33
CA MET A 251 8.25 -6.82 -3.43
C MET A 251 9.11 -6.99 -2.18
N LEU A 252 10.45 -7.06 -2.32
CA LEU A 252 11.37 -7.18 -1.19
C LEU A 252 11.29 -5.97 -0.26
N ALA A 253 11.24 -4.75 -0.80
CA ALA A 253 11.11 -3.54 0.03
C ALA A 253 9.86 -3.61 0.92
N PHE A 254 8.74 -4.01 0.31
CA PHE A 254 7.47 -4.16 1.00
C PHE A 254 7.45 -5.31 2.00
N TYR A 255 7.91 -6.51 1.63
CA TYR A 255 7.90 -7.66 2.54
C TYR A 255 8.81 -7.50 3.75
N HIS A 256 10.00 -6.91 3.56
CA HIS A 256 10.85 -6.54 4.70
C HIS A 256 10.13 -5.52 5.60
N CYS A 257 9.46 -4.53 5.00
CA CYS A 257 8.68 -3.54 5.73
C CYS A 257 7.51 -4.17 6.51
N THR A 258 6.74 -5.06 5.89
CA THR A 258 5.63 -5.78 6.52
C THR A 258 6.08 -6.54 7.76
N ASN A 259 7.21 -7.26 7.72
CA ASN A 259 7.72 -7.96 8.90
C ASN A 259 8.03 -7.00 10.06
N VAL A 260 8.67 -5.87 9.76
CA VAL A 260 8.97 -4.83 10.75
C VAL A 260 7.67 -4.26 11.32
N ASP A 261 6.70 -3.94 10.46
CA ASP A 261 5.44 -3.33 10.87
C ASP A 261 4.62 -4.27 11.77
N ILE A 262 4.51 -5.55 11.42
CA ILE A 262 3.90 -6.58 12.27
C ILE A 262 4.60 -6.59 13.63
N SER A 263 5.94 -6.59 13.68
CA SER A 263 6.63 -6.55 14.97
C SER A 263 6.30 -5.29 15.77
N LEU A 264 6.20 -4.12 15.13
CA LEU A 264 5.86 -2.84 15.80
C LEU A 264 4.41 -2.82 16.31
N MET A 265 3.47 -3.40 15.57
CA MET A 265 2.06 -3.51 15.93
C MET A 265 1.85 -4.17 17.31
N PHE A 266 2.69 -5.17 17.62
CA PHE A 266 2.62 -5.98 18.84
C PHE A 266 3.63 -5.57 19.93
N CYS A 267 4.33 -4.45 19.77
CA CYS A 267 5.21 -3.90 20.82
C CYS A 267 4.47 -3.14 21.93
N ASP A 268 3.19 -2.79 21.74
CA ASP A 268 2.40 -2.08 22.77
C ASP A 268 2.11 -3.01 23.96
N SER A 269 2.25 -2.50 25.19
CA SER A 269 2.02 -3.27 26.42
C SER A 269 0.61 -3.84 26.55
N ALA A 270 -0.38 -3.29 25.84
CA ALA A 270 -1.75 -3.81 25.83
C ALA A 270 -1.81 -5.30 25.44
N TRP A 271 -0.92 -5.75 24.55
CA TRP A 271 -0.86 -7.14 24.09
C TRP A 271 -0.37 -8.12 25.16
N LEU A 272 0.40 -7.65 26.14
CA LEU A 272 0.92 -8.50 27.22
C LEU A 272 -0.21 -9.06 28.11
N SER A 273 -1.37 -8.38 28.15
CA SER A 273 -2.55 -8.84 28.89
C SER A 273 -3.08 -10.19 28.40
N LEU A 274 -2.85 -10.54 27.12
CA LEU A 274 -3.35 -11.76 26.50
C LEU A 274 -2.57 -13.02 26.89
N ASN A 275 -1.39 -12.86 27.51
CA ASN A 275 -0.53 -13.94 27.96
C ASN A 275 -0.25 -15.01 26.87
N CYS A 276 -0.04 -14.57 25.63
CA CYS A 276 0.30 -15.41 24.48
C CYS A 276 1.64 -14.96 23.86
N GLU A 277 2.23 -15.83 23.04
CA GLU A 277 3.41 -15.48 22.26
C GLU A 277 3.06 -14.45 21.18
N LEU A 278 3.79 -13.33 21.16
CA LEU A 278 3.57 -12.24 20.22
C LEU A 278 4.55 -12.33 19.05
N PRO A 279 4.16 -11.96 17.81
CA PRO A 279 5.01 -11.98 16.60
C PRO A 279 6.03 -10.84 16.57
N VAL A 280 6.77 -10.66 17.67
CA VAL A 280 7.74 -9.58 17.87
C VAL A 280 9.13 -10.10 17.56
N MET A 281 9.79 -9.47 16.60
CA MET A 281 11.19 -9.76 16.27
C MET A 281 12.13 -9.13 17.28
N THR A 282 13.35 -9.67 17.38
CA THR A 282 14.41 -9.02 18.16
C THR A 282 14.75 -7.66 17.56
N HIS A 283 15.24 -6.72 18.38
CA HIS A 283 15.64 -5.40 17.91
C HIS A 283 16.66 -5.47 16.76
N GLN A 284 17.62 -6.41 16.84
CA GLN A 284 18.61 -6.63 15.78
C GLN A 284 17.95 -7.06 14.47
N MET A 285 17.05 -8.05 14.53
CA MET A 285 16.38 -8.55 13.33
C MET A 285 15.47 -7.48 12.70
N SER A 286 14.70 -6.75 13.52
CA SER A 286 13.89 -5.61 13.04
C SER A 286 14.74 -4.53 12.36
N TYR A 287 15.92 -4.24 12.91
CA TYR A 287 16.87 -3.30 12.33
C TYR A 287 17.44 -3.77 10.99
N GLU A 288 17.81 -5.06 10.88
CA GLU A 288 18.30 -5.66 9.64
C GLU A 288 17.21 -5.65 8.55
N GLN A 289 15.98 -6.05 8.89
CA GLN A 289 14.83 -6.03 7.99
C GLN A 289 14.55 -4.60 7.48
N ALA A 290 14.52 -3.60 8.37
CA ALA A 290 14.36 -2.20 7.97
C ALA A 290 15.52 -1.66 7.12
N THR A 291 16.72 -2.23 7.26
CA THR A 291 17.88 -1.92 6.40
C THR A 291 17.73 -2.45 5.00
N ASN A 292 17.31 -3.71 4.88
CA ASN A 292 17.05 -4.31 3.58
C ASN A 292 15.86 -3.64 2.90
N ALA A 293 14.79 -3.32 3.63
CA ALA A 293 13.65 -2.58 3.09
C ALA A 293 14.07 -1.25 2.44
N LEU A 294 14.83 -0.44 3.18
CA LEU A 294 15.32 0.86 2.67
C LEU A 294 16.26 0.69 1.48
N GLN A 295 17.17 -0.29 1.53
CA GLN A 295 18.11 -0.53 0.43
C GLN A 295 17.39 -0.96 -0.85
N HIS A 296 16.40 -1.84 -0.77
CA HIS A 296 15.61 -2.24 -1.94
C HIS A 296 14.76 -1.08 -2.47
N ALA A 297 14.18 -0.28 -1.59
CA ALA A 297 13.46 0.94 -1.99
C ALA A 297 14.41 1.92 -2.69
N GLU A 298 15.59 2.19 -2.14
CA GLU A 298 16.60 3.09 -2.72
C GLU A 298 17.05 2.61 -4.11
N ASN A 299 17.31 1.31 -4.25
CA ASN A 299 17.70 0.69 -5.52
C ASN A 299 16.58 0.80 -6.56
N GLY A 300 15.33 0.54 -6.16
CA GLY A 300 14.16 0.68 -7.02
C GLY A 300 13.96 2.12 -7.50
N LEU A 301 14.03 3.07 -6.56
CA LEU A 301 13.79 4.49 -6.82
C LEU A 301 14.70 5.09 -7.90
N GLN A 302 15.94 4.61 -8.04
CA GLN A 302 16.89 5.14 -9.04
C GLN A 302 16.30 5.11 -10.45
N ASN A 303 15.65 4.01 -10.83
CA ASN A 303 15.13 3.78 -12.17
C ASN A 303 13.62 4.03 -12.31
N SER A 304 12.95 4.37 -11.20
CA SER A 304 11.49 4.55 -11.20
C SER A 304 11.04 5.92 -11.69
N TYR A 305 9.88 5.98 -12.34
CA TYR A 305 9.22 7.23 -12.73
C TYR A 305 7.99 7.52 -11.88
N LEU A 306 6.80 7.16 -12.36
CA LEU A 306 5.54 7.40 -11.66
C LEU A 306 5.35 6.44 -10.49
N GLU A 307 5.80 5.20 -10.66
CA GLU A 307 5.81 4.13 -9.66
C GLU A 307 6.72 4.43 -8.47
N ALA A 308 7.60 5.43 -8.57
CA ALA A 308 8.46 5.86 -7.47
C ALA A 308 7.67 6.17 -6.19
N ILE A 309 6.48 6.76 -6.32
CA ILE A 309 5.65 7.11 -5.17
C ILE A 309 5.21 5.88 -4.36
N PHE A 310 5.12 4.71 -4.98
CA PHE A 310 4.70 3.49 -4.27
C PHE A 310 5.72 3.02 -3.24
N TYR A 311 6.95 3.53 -3.23
CA TYR A 311 7.88 3.24 -2.15
C TYR A 311 7.68 4.12 -0.91
N ALA A 312 6.99 5.26 -1.03
CA ALA A 312 6.81 6.20 0.09
C ALA A 312 6.17 5.59 1.35
N PRO A 313 5.15 4.70 1.26
CA PRO A 313 4.55 4.06 2.42
C PRO A 313 5.55 3.25 3.27
N THR A 314 6.60 2.70 2.66
CA THR A 314 7.61 1.90 3.38
C THR A 314 8.45 2.75 4.35
N LEU A 315 8.53 4.07 4.11
CA LEU A 315 9.44 4.95 4.83
C LEU A 315 9.04 5.14 6.29
N TYR A 316 7.74 5.18 6.58
CA TYR A 316 7.26 5.38 7.95
C TYR A 316 7.72 4.24 8.86
N THR A 317 7.37 3.00 8.54
CA THR A 317 7.79 1.81 9.28
C THR A 317 9.32 1.69 9.40
N VAL A 318 10.06 1.92 8.30
CA VAL A 318 11.53 1.91 8.33
C VAL A 318 12.05 2.97 9.30
N SER A 319 11.53 4.20 9.24
CA SER A 319 11.96 5.30 10.10
C SER A 319 11.77 5.02 11.59
N MET A 320 10.75 4.22 11.93
CA MET A 320 10.43 3.84 13.32
C MET A 320 11.42 2.86 13.93
N THR A 321 12.33 2.26 13.16
CA THR A 321 13.40 1.39 13.70
C THR A 321 14.75 2.11 13.82
N ARG A 322 14.88 3.31 13.24
CA ARG A 322 16.16 4.05 13.16
C ARG A 322 16.33 5.03 14.31
N ARG A 323 17.44 4.90 15.04
CA ARG A 323 17.76 5.75 16.20
C ARG A 323 18.86 6.75 15.90
N TYR A 324 19.75 6.47 14.94
CA TYR A 324 20.93 7.29 14.71
C TYR A 324 20.72 8.35 13.62
N LYS A 325 21.37 9.51 13.80
CA LYS A 325 21.27 10.66 12.89
C LYS A 325 21.70 10.33 11.45
N SER A 326 22.74 9.52 11.28
CA SER A 326 23.24 9.06 9.97
C SER A 326 22.27 8.13 9.23
N GLU A 327 21.34 7.48 9.94
CA GLU A 327 20.33 6.61 9.33
C GLU A 327 19.11 7.42 8.91
N ARG A 328 18.75 8.41 9.74
CA ARG A 328 17.70 9.38 9.44
C ARG A 328 18.03 10.19 8.18
N SER A 329 19.32 10.51 7.94
CA SER A 329 19.71 11.23 6.72
C SER A 329 19.42 10.45 5.44
N ARG A 330 19.58 9.12 5.42
CA ARG A 330 19.22 8.30 4.24
C ARG A 330 17.74 8.39 3.89
N ILE A 331 16.88 8.44 4.91
CA ILE A 331 15.42 8.59 4.73
C ILE A 331 15.09 9.98 4.18
N VAL A 332 15.74 11.03 4.71
CA VAL A 332 15.58 12.40 4.20
C VAL A 332 16.07 12.52 2.75
N ASP A 333 17.19 11.87 2.40
CA ASP A 333 17.71 11.83 1.04
C ASP A 333 16.75 11.09 0.09
N PHE A 334 16.14 10.00 0.55
CA PHE A 334 15.13 9.26 -0.20
C PHE A 334 13.91 10.14 -0.52
N ILE A 335 13.37 10.83 0.48
CA ILE A 335 12.24 11.75 0.33
C ILE A 335 12.62 12.89 -0.62
N SER A 336 13.83 13.43 -0.49
CA SER A 336 14.33 14.48 -1.38
C SER A 336 14.37 14.02 -2.84
N LYS A 337 14.76 12.77 -3.10
CA LYS A 337 14.71 12.17 -4.45
C LYS A 337 13.28 12.00 -4.96
N LEU A 338 12.30 11.64 -4.12
CA LEU A 338 10.89 11.62 -4.51
C LEU A 338 10.39 13.01 -4.92
N LYS A 339 10.75 14.04 -4.15
CA LYS A 339 10.43 15.44 -4.49
C LYS A 339 11.04 15.86 -5.82
N GLN A 340 12.29 15.50 -6.08
CA GLN A 340 12.98 15.77 -7.35
C GLN A 340 12.29 15.11 -8.54
N LYS A 341 11.57 13.99 -8.34
CA LYS A 341 10.74 13.34 -9.36
C LYS A 341 9.36 13.97 -9.52
N GLY A 342 9.04 15.03 -8.77
CA GLY A 342 7.80 15.80 -8.88
C GLY A 342 6.72 15.49 -7.82
N PHE A 343 7.00 14.61 -6.86
CA PHE A 343 6.05 14.23 -5.82
C PHE A 343 6.13 15.15 -4.60
N LEU A 344 5.40 16.27 -4.64
CA LEU A 344 5.36 17.24 -3.53
C LEU A 344 4.73 16.67 -2.25
N ILE A 345 3.85 15.68 -2.37
CA ILE A 345 3.28 14.94 -1.22
C ILE A 345 4.34 14.28 -0.34
N ALA A 346 5.57 14.07 -0.83
CA ALA A 346 6.69 13.56 -0.05
C ALA A 346 7.00 14.42 1.20
N ASP A 347 6.65 15.71 1.19
CA ASP A 347 6.78 16.58 2.36
C ASP A 347 5.84 16.19 3.52
N GLN A 348 4.67 15.62 3.22
CA GLN A 348 3.77 15.10 4.27
C GLN A 348 4.37 13.88 4.96
N PHE A 349 4.98 12.98 4.18
CA PHE A 349 5.69 11.82 4.74
C PHE A 349 6.86 12.27 5.62
N LEU A 350 7.64 13.26 5.18
CA LEU A 350 8.73 13.80 5.99
C LEU A 350 8.22 14.38 7.30
N SER A 351 7.17 15.21 7.23
CA SER A 351 6.59 15.86 8.41
C SER A 351 6.12 14.82 9.44
N ALA A 352 5.37 13.80 8.99
CA ALA A 352 4.90 12.72 9.87
C ALA A 352 6.05 11.91 10.50
N ILE A 353 7.12 11.66 9.74
CA ILE A 353 8.31 10.95 10.23
C ILE A 353 9.06 11.81 11.26
N GLU A 354 9.24 13.09 11.00
CA GLU A 354 9.92 14.03 11.91
C GLU A 354 9.15 14.22 13.22
N GLU A 355 7.82 14.32 13.16
CA GLU A 355 6.94 14.34 14.33
C GLU A 355 7.10 13.06 15.17
N ALA A 356 7.09 11.89 14.53
CA ALA A 356 7.28 10.61 15.20
C ALA A 356 8.69 10.47 15.84
N TRP A 357 9.71 11.07 15.22
CA TRP A 357 11.06 11.12 15.80
C TRP A 357 11.20 12.08 16.97
N ALA A 358 10.40 13.15 17.02
CA ALA A 358 10.40 14.12 18.10
C ALA A 358 9.61 13.64 19.33
N ALA A 359 8.61 12.77 19.12
CA ALA A 359 7.81 12.18 20.19
C ALA A 359 8.52 11.04 20.96
N ARG A 360 9.76 10.70 20.58
CA ARG A 360 10.60 9.65 21.18
C ARG A 360 11.84 10.23 21.82
#